data_AF-A0A950P0B6-F1
#
_entry.id   AF-A0A950P0B6-F1
#
_cell.length_a   1.000
_cell.length_b   1.000
_cell.length_c   1.000
_cell.angle_alpha   90.00
_cell.angle_beta   90.00
_cell.angle_gamma   90.00
#
_symmetry.space_group_name_H-M   'P 1'
#
loop_
_entity.id
_entity.type
_entity.pdbx_description
1 polymer ?
#
loop_
_entity_poly.entity_id
_entity_poly.type
_entity_poly.pdbx_seq_one_letter_code
_entity_poly.pdbx_strand_id
1 'polypeptide(L)' 'MLDRVELRNLNDVLEVLPTLPPEPFSTRDLASLLGCNMLVAQRTADCLRVIKIVEPAGKRSRTPLHPRSPEAARPT' A
#
# COMPACT_ATOMS: atom_id res chain seq x y z
N MET A 1 12.08 -20.49 7.59
CA MET A 1 12.96 -19.46 8.18
C MET A 1 12.23 -18.14 8.02
N LEU A 2 12.13 -17.30 9.06
CA LEU A 2 11.50 -15.98 8.97
C LEU A 2 12.60 -14.94 8.86
N ASP A 3 12.57 -14.12 7.82
CA ASP A 3 13.47 -12.97 7.70
C ASP A 3 13.01 -11.84 8.62
N ARG A 4 13.99 -11.12 9.17
CA ARG A 4 13.76 -9.95 10.01
C ARG A 4 14.17 -8.70 9.24
N VAL A 5 13.24 -7.77 9.09
CA VAL A 5 13.50 -6.46 8.50
C VAL A 5 13.25 -5.37 9.54
N GLU A 6 14.22 -4.48 9.73
CA GLU A 6 14.04 -3.26 10.53
C GLU A 6 13.47 -2.15 9.63
N LEU A 7 12.40 -1.51 10.08
CA LEU A 7 11.80 -0.37 9.41
C LEU A 7 12.17 0.91 10.18
N ARG A 8 12.93 1.80 9.55
CA ARG A 8 13.42 3.07 10.11
C ARG A 8 12.72 4.27 9.50
N ASN A 9 12.32 4.16 8.24
CA ASN A 9 11.63 5.20 7.50
C ASN A 9 10.57 4.62 6.54
N LEU A 10 9.83 5.50 5.86
CA LEU A 10 8.73 5.10 4.97
C LEU A 10 9.22 4.33 3.72
N ASN A 11 10.42 4.60 3.22
CA ASN A 11 10.96 3.90 2.05
C ASN A 11 11.25 2.43 2.37
N ASP A 12 11.69 2.13 3.59
CA ASP A 12 11.93 0.75 4.02
C ASP A 12 10.65 -0.11 3.91
N VAL A 13 9.48 0.50 4.13
CA VAL A 13 8.19 -0.17 3.95
C VAL A 13 7.94 -0.51 2.47
N LEU A 14 8.30 0.39 1.56
CA LEU A 14 8.16 0.18 0.12
C LEU A 14 9.12 -0.88 -0.41
N GLU A 15 10.29 -1.03 0.20
CA GLU A 15 11.27 -2.07 -0.16
C GLU A 15 10.83 -3.47 0.30
N VAL A 16 10.13 -3.57 1.43
CA VAL A 16 9.61 -4.85 1.94
C VAL A 16 8.35 -5.29 1.20
N LEU A 17 7.54 -4.34 0.74
CA LEU A 17 6.31 -4.66 0.03
C LEU A 17 6.60 -5.08 -1.42
N PRO A 18 5.80 -6.01 -1.98
CA PRO A 18 5.76 -6.19 -3.41
C PRO A 18 5.45 -4.85 -4.09
N THR A 19 5.98 -4.65 -5.30
CA THR A 19 5.70 -3.42 -6.07
C THR A 19 4.20 -3.18 -6.14
N LEU A 20 3.76 -2.03 -5.62
CA LEU A 20 2.34 -1.69 -5.56
C LEU A 20 1.74 -1.64 -6.97
N PRO A 21 0.43 -1.95 -7.12
CA PRO A 21 -0.21 -1.95 -8.43
C PRO A 21 -0.23 -0.54 -9.03
N PRO A 22 -0.28 -0.42 -10.36
CA PRO A 22 -0.42 0.87 -11.02
C PRO A 22 -1.69 1.60 -10.56
N GLU A 23 -1.59 2.91 -10.42
CA GLU A 23 -2.68 3.73 -9.89
C GLU A 23 -3.76 4.03 -10.92
N PRO A 24 -5.03 4.20 -10.48
CA PRO A 24 -5.52 3.94 -9.13
C PRO A 24 -5.80 2.44 -8.91
N PHE A 25 -5.53 1.92 -7.72
CA PHE A 25 -5.81 0.52 -7.36
C PHE A 25 -6.83 0.40 -6.20
N SER A 26 -7.50 -0.75 -6.14
CA SER A 26 -8.48 -1.09 -5.10
C SER A 26 -7.88 -2.00 -4.02
N THR A 27 -8.56 -2.14 -2.88
CA THR A 27 -8.17 -3.12 -1.85
C THR A 27 -8.18 -4.57 -2.35
N ARG A 28 -8.98 -4.88 -3.40
CA ARG A 28 -8.97 -6.21 -4.02
C ARG A 28 -7.67 -6.45 -4.79
N ASP A 29 -7.18 -5.45 -5.51
CA ASP A 29 -5.91 -5.54 -6.23
C ASP A 29 -4.75 -5.74 -5.24
N LEU A 30 -4.82 -5.05 -4.10
CA LEU A 30 -3.88 -5.23 -2.99
C LEU A 30 -3.96 -6.64 -2.37
N ALA A 31 -5.16 -7.19 -2.18
CA ALA A 31 -5.34 -8.55 -1.66
C ALA A 31 -4.72 -9.60 -2.60
N SER A 32 -4.94 -9.44 -3.91
CA SER A 32 -4.34 -10.31 -4.94
C SER A 32 -2.82 -10.19 -4.96
N LEU A 33 -2.27 -8.97 -4.85
CA LEU A 33 -0.83 -8.73 -4.82
C LEU A 33 -0.16 -9.38 -3.60
N LEU A 34 -0.80 -9.27 -2.44
CA LEU A 34 -0.28 -9.81 -1.17
C LEU A 34 -0.60 -11.29 -0.97
N GLY A 35 -1.40 -11.90 -1.85
CA GLY A 35 -1.87 -13.28 -1.71
C GLY A 35 -2.67 -13.53 -0.43
N CYS A 36 -3.41 -12.52 0.06
CA CYS A 36 -4.09 -12.56 1.35
C CYS A 36 -5.60 -12.33 1.23
N ASN A 37 -6.33 -12.56 2.33
CA ASN A 37 -7.77 -12.32 2.36
C ASN A 37 -8.09 -10.81 2.45
N MET A 38 -9.35 -10.46 2.16
CA MET A 38 -9.82 -9.06 2.14
C MET A 38 -9.66 -8.33 3.48
N LEU A 39 -9.82 -9.00 4.62
CA LEU A 39 -9.70 -8.37 5.94
C LEU A 39 -8.25 -7.93 6.18
N VAL A 40 -7.28 -8.80 5.87
CA VAL A 40 -5.86 -8.47 5.95
C VAL A 40 -5.52 -7.35 4.98
N ALA A 41 -5.98 -7.43 3.74
CA ALA A 41 -5.74 -6.38 2.74
C ALA A 41 -6.31 -5.02 3.14
N GLN A 42 -7.48 -4.97 3.77
CA GLN A 42 -8.07 -3.74 4.30
C GLN A 42 -7.21 -3.14 5.40
N ARG A 43 -6.76 -3.96 6.36
CA ARG A 43 -5.87 -3.50 7.43
C ARG A 43 -4.53 -3.01 6.87
N THR A 44 -3.98 -3.70 5.88
CA THR A 44 -2.77 -3.24 5.19
C THR A 44 -3.00 -1.89 4.51
N ALA A 45 -4.11 -1.71 3.77
CA ALA A 45 -4.45 -0.44 3.14
C ALA A 45 -4.62 0.70 4.18
N ASP A 46 -5.21 0.42 5.34
CA ASP A 46 -5.34 1.40 6.42
C ASP A 46 -3.99 1.76 7.02
N CYS A 47 -3.10 0.79 7.28
CA CYS A 47 -1.74 1.05 7.73
C CYS A 47 -0.99 1.92 6.72
N LEU A 48 -1.04 1.56 5.42
CA LEU A 48 -0.42 2.32 4.34
C LEU A 48 -0.93 3.76 4.26
N ARG A 49 -2.21 3.99 4.57
CA ARG A 49 -2.80 5.33 4.63
C ARG A 49 -2.32 6.13 5.84
N VAL A 50 -2.28 5.50 7.01
CA VAL A 50 -1.80 6.15 8.25
C VAL A 50 -0.34 6.60 8.11
N ILE A 51 0.48 5.81 7.42
CA ILE A 51 1.89 6.14 7.15
C ILE A 51 2.08 6.92 5.83
N LYS A 52 0.99 7.40 5.21
CA LYS A 52 0.98 8.29 4.03
C LYS A 52 1.65 7.74 2.77
N ILE A 53 1.72 6.43 2.61
CA ILE A 53 2.19 5.79 1.36
C ILE A 53 1.10 5.84 0.28
N VAL A 54 -0.16 5.67 0.71
CA VAL A 54 -1.33 5.68 -0.18
C VAL A 54 -2.35 6.71 0.29
N GLU A 55 -2.90 7.49 -0.62
CA GLU A 55 -3.93 8.49 -0.34
C GLU A 55 -5.32 7.94 -0.68
N PRO A 56 -6.44 8.47 -0.17
CA PRO A 56 -7.78 8.16 -0.70
C PRO A 56 -8.00 8.83 -2.07
N ALA A 57 -8.13 8.05 -3.15
CA ALA A 57 -8.42 8.52 -4.53
C ALA A 57 -9.92 8.60 -4.84
N GLY A 58 -10.78 8.65 -3.81
CA GLY A 58 -12.23 8.58 -3.99
C GLY A 58 -12.71 7.15 -4.21
N LYS A 59 -13.76 6.95 -5.02
CA LYS A 59 -14.33 5.63 -5.32
C LYS A 59 -14.59 5.46 -6.82
N ARG A 60 -14.24 4.32 -7.41
CA ARG A 60 -14.73 3.88 -8.73
C ARG A 60 -15.96 3.01 -8.48
N SER A 61 -17.16 3.56 -8.68
CA SER A 61 -18.40 2.97 -8.16
C SER A 61 -18.35 2.79 -6.63
N ARG A 62 -18.84 1.70 -6.03
CA ARG A 62 -18.80 1.47 -4.56
C ARG A 62 -17.38 1.16 -4.01
N THR A 63 -16.34 1.16 -4.83
CA THR A 63 -15.00 0.70 -4.46
C THR A 63 -14.04 1.87 -4.24
N PRO A 64 -13.47 2.06 -3.04
CA PRO A 64 -12.43 3.05 -2.80
C PRO A 64 -11.19 2.81 -3.68
N LEU A 65 -10.63 3.88 -4.22
CA LEU A 65 -9.37 3.90 -4.96
C LEU A 65 -8.29 4.59 -4.13
N HIS A 66 -7.01 4.32 -4.40
CA HIS A 66 -5.88 4.99 -3.75
C HIS A 66 -4.77 5.41 -4.75
N PRO A 67 -4.31 6.68 -4.80
CA PRO A 67 -3.09 7.07 -5.49
C PRO A 67 -1.87 7.00 -4.53
N ARG A 68 -0.66 7.02 -5.07
CA ARG A 68 0.60 7.06 -4.32
C ARG A 68 0.90 8.52 -3.99
N SER A 69 1.37 8.75 -2.76
CA SER A 69 1.68 10.11 -2.32
C SER A 69 2.91 10.66 -3.06
N PRO A 70 2.88 11.93 -3.52
CA PRO A 70 4.00 12.57 -4.20
C PRO A 70 5.26 12.74 -3.32
N GLU A 71 5.15 12.55 -2.00
CA GLU A 71 6.29 12.60 -1.08
C GLU A 71 7.20 11.36 -1.18
N ALA A 72 6.69 10.24 -1.68
CA ALA A 72 7.44 8.99 -1.87
C ALA A 72 8.35 8.99 -3.12
N ALA A 73 8.39 10.09 -3.88
CA ALA A 73 9.07 10.17 -5.17
C ALA A 73 10.35 11.03 -5.15
N ARG A 74 10.81 11.51 -3.99
CA ARG A 74 12.08 12.25 -3.90
C ARG A 74 13.24 11.30 -3.56
N PRO A 75 14.13 10.99 -4.51
CA PRO A 75 15.46 10.49 -4.17
C PRO A 75 16.29 11.67 -3.63
N THR A 76 16.90 11.47 -2.46
CA THR A 76 17.94 12.36 -1.92
C THR A 76 19.28 12.02 -2.55
#